data_AF-A0A951TK24-F1
#
_entry.id   AF-A0A951TK24-F1
#
_cell.length_a   1.000
_cell.length_b   1.000
_cell.length_c   1.000
_cell.angle_alpha   90.00
_cell.angle_beta   90.00
_cell.angle_gamma   90.00
#
_symmetry.space_group_name_H-M   'P 1'
#
loop_
_entity.id
_entity.type
_entity.pdbx_description
1 polymer ?
#
loop_
_entity_poly.entity_id
_entity_poly.type
_entity_poly.pdbx_seq_one_letter_code
_entity_poly.pdbx_strand_id
1 'polypeptide(L)'
;MNNHESTPSRSEMSWQMRAIGEVVTAVAQGDFTRKVSLQAPAGATWDSESLEIAKTLNGLVDHLDRFAGEATRISHDIGAQGLFGAQMEVEGEAGAWKDLSAGINLMARNLTDQVRDLALVITSIAMGDLSRKVTVDARGEFAELGATINVMADQLDSFASQVTRLTRELGTEGRLGGQIEVKGASGVWQEMTENLNTMSANVT
;
A
#
# COMPACT_ATOMS: atom_id res chain seq x y z
N MET A 1 13.06 -19.04 57.37
CA MET A 1 11.94 -18.07 57.33
C MET A 1 10.96 -18.61 56.30
N ASN A 2 9.83 -19.14 56.75
CA ASN A 2 8.82 -19.77 55.90
C ASN A 2 8.10 -18.68 55.10
N ASN A 3 8.15 -18.76 53.77
CA ASN A 3 7.21 -18.08 52.89
C ASN A 3 5.85 -18.77 53.06
N HIS A 4 4.96 -18.18 53.85
CA HIS A 4 3.55 -18.52 53.83
C HIS A 4 2.93 -17.89 52.57
N GLU A 5 2.78 -18.68 51.51
CA GLU A 5 1.78 -18.39 50.47
C GLU A 5 0.41 -18.64 51.11
N SER A 6 -0.19 -17.59 51.66
CA SER A 6 -1.56 -17.60 52.14
C SER A 6 -2.50 -17.77 50.96
N THR A 7 -3.30 -18.84 50.97
CA THR A 7 -4.30 -19.10 49.94
C THR A 7 -5.31 -17.94 49.92
N PRO A 8 -5.59 -17.31 48.76
CA PRO A 8 -6.44 -16.12 48.69
C PRO A 8 -7.86 -16.41 49.16
N SER A 9 -8.50 -15.44 49.82
CA SER A 9 -9.91 -15.56 50.19
C SER A 9 -10.82 -15.48 48.95
N ARG A 10 -12.03 -16.07 49.03
CA ARG A 10 -13.00 -16.07 47.93
C ARG A 10 -13.41 -14.66 47.46
N SER A 11 -13.47 -13.70 48.38
CA SER A 11 -13.73 -12.29 48.07
C SER A 11 -12.57 -11.63 47.34
N GLU A 12 -11.33 -12.02 47.66
CA GLU A 12 -10.14 -11.49 47.00
C GLU A 12 -10.04 -11.95 45.55
N MET A 13 -10.19 -13.26 45.35
CA MET A 13 -10.19 -13.84 44.01
C MET A 13 -11.32 -13.26 43.12
N SER A 14 -12.47 -12.93 43.72
CA SER A 14 -13.59 -12.31 43.01
C SER A 14 -13.31 -10.89 42.49
N TRP A 15 -12.52 -10.06 43.19
CA TRP A 15 -12.23 -8.70 42.70
C TRP A 15 -11.10 -8.72 41.66
N GLN A 16 -10.09 -9.57 41.84
CA GLN A 16 -8.97 -9.73 40.90
C GLN A 16 -9.47 -10.20 39.53
N MET A 17 -10.33 -11.22 39.52
CA MET A 17 -10.92 -11.74 38.29
C MET A 17 -11.85 -10.73 37.61
N ARG A 18 -12.56 -9.89 38.37
CA ARG A 18 -13.38 -8.82 37.80
C ARG A 18 -12.51 -7.77 37.11
N ALA A 19 -11.43 -7.32 37.75
CA ALA A 19 -10.51 -6.34 37.17
C ALA A 19 -9.87 -6.84 35.86
N ILE A 20 -9.44 -8.10 35.82
CA ILE A 20 -8.92 -8.74 34.60
C ILE A 20 -10.04 -8.85 33.54
N GLY A 21 -11.21 -9.34 33.92
CA GLY A 21 -12.35 -9.54 33.01
C GLY A 21 -12.85 -8.25 32.35
N GLU A 22 -12.82 -7.12 33.06
CA GLU A 22 -13.16 -5.80 32.49
C GLU A 22 -12.22 -5.42 31.34
N VAL A 23 -10.93 -5.69 31.48
CA VAL A 23 -9.93 -5.37 30.45
C VAL A 23 -10.02 -6.34 29.29
N VAL A 24 -10.22 -7.63 29.55
CA VAL A 24 -10.49 -8.62 28.49
C VAL A 24 -11.71 -8.21 27.68
N THR A 25 -12.76 -7.72 28.35
CA THR A 25 -13.98 -7.22 27.68
C THR A 25 -13.68 -5.99 26.83
N ALA A 26 -12.87 -5.05 27.33
CA ALA A 26 -12.44 -3.87 26.59
C ALA A 26 -11.63 -4.23 25.33
N VAL A 27 -10.64 -5.13 25.48
CA VAL A 27 -9.82 -5.64 24.37
C VAL A 27 -10.70 -6.35 23.32
N ALA A 28 -11.67 -7.16 23.76
CA ALA A 28 -12.60 -7.83 22.86
C ALA A 28 -13.51 -6.84 22.08
N GLN A 29 -13.68 -5.62 22.59
CA GLN A 29 -14.40 -4.53 21.94
C GLN A 29 -13.48 -3.61 21.12
N GLY A 30 -12.18 -3.90 21.07
CA GLY A 30 -11.19 -3.11 20.34
C GLY A 30 -10.61 -1.92 21.11
N ASP A 31 -10.89 -1.79 22.41
CA ASP A 31 -10.22 -0.79 23.27
C ASP A 31 -8.90 -1.36 23.81
N PHE A 32 -7.81 -1.01 23.13
CA PHE A 32 -6.45 -1.42 23.51
C PHE A 32 -5.74 -0.39 24.40
N THR A 33 -6.44 0.63 24.88
CA THR A 33 -5.85 1.62 25.79
C THR A 33 -6.06 1.28 27.26
N ARG A 34 -7.04 0.39 27.54
CA ARG A 34 -7.48 0.06 28.88
C ARG A 34 -6.63 -1.04 29.51
N LYS A 35 -6.07 -0.75 30.69
CA LYS A 35 -5.18 -1.66 31.43
C LYS A 35 -5.78 -2.14 32.75
N VAL A 36 -5.35 -3.30 33.22
CA VAL A 36 -5.64 -3.79 34.56
C VAL A 36 -4.87 -2.92 35.54
N SER A 37 -5.59 -2.25 36.45
CA SER A 37 -4.95 -1.55 37.55
C SER A 37 -4.25 -2.56 38.46
N LEU A 38 -2.93 -2.46 38.59
CA LEU A 38 -2.15 -3.33 39.48
C LEU A 38 -2.20 -2.87 40.95
N GLN A 39 -2.90 -1.78 41.24
CA GLN A 39 -3.12 -1.31 42.60
C GLN A 39 -4.27 -2.11 43.25
N ALA A 40 -3.96 -2.79 44.35
CA ALA A 40 -4.96 -3.50 45.12
C ALA A 40 -5.82 -2.53 45.96
N PRO A 41 -7.11 -2.82 46.17
CA PRO A 41 -7.94 -2.10 47.14
C PRO A 41 -7.33 -2.13 48.56
N ALA A 42 -7.68 -1.14 49.38
CA ALA A 42 -7.16 -1.05 50.75
C ALA A 42 -7.42 -2.34 51.55
N GLY A 43 -6.35 -2.93 52.10
CA GLY A 43 -6.41 -4.16 52.88
C GLY A 43 -6.46 -5.46 52.06
N ALA A 44 -6.40 -5.39 50.73
CA ALA A 44 -6.29 -6.54 49.85
C ALA A 44 -4.90 -6.62 49.20
N THR A 45 -4.52 -7.81 48.76
CA THR A 45 -3.32 -8.04 47.94
C THR A 45 -3.67 -8.83 46.70
N TRP A 46 -2.90 -8.64 45.64
CA TRP A 46 -2.93 -9.57 44.51
C TRP A 46 -2.42 -10.94 44.95
N ASP A 47 -3.05 -11.99 44.44
CA ASP A 47 -2.42 -13.30 44.44
C ASP A 47 -1.37 -13.37 43.33
N SER A 48 -0.35 -14.23 43.49
CA SER A 48 0.78 -14.25 42.57
C SER A 48 0.39 -14.61 41.14
N GLU A 49 -0.51 -15.57 40.97
CA GLU A 49 -0.92 -16.05 39.64
C GLU A 49 -1.75 -15.00 38.91
N SER A 50 -2.74 -14.42 39.59
CA SER A 50 -3.57 -13.33 39.07
C SER A 50 -2.74 -12.08 38.76
N LEU A 51 -1.73 -11.76 39.57
CA LEU A 51 -0.83 -10.63 39.29
C LEU A 51 -0.04 -10.85 38.00
N GLU A 52 0.50 -12.05 37.79
CA GLU A 52 1.24 -12.38 36.57
C GLU A 52 0.33 -12.40 35.34
N ILE A 53 -0.90 -12.89 35.47
CA ILE A 53 -1.92 -12.81 34.40
C ILE A 53 -2.22 -11.35 34.08
N ALA A 54 -2.44 -10.50 35.10
CA ALA A 54 -2.73 -9.07 34.91
C ALA A 54 -1.57 -8.34 34.21
N LYS A 55 -0.32 -8.61 34.60
CA LYS A 55 0.87 -8.05 33.94
C LYS A 55 0.98 -8.52 32.48
N THR A 56 0.78 -9.81 32.24
CA THR A 56 0.82 -10.38 30.88
C THR A 56 -0.26 -9.77 30.00
N LEU A 57 -1.48 -9.62 30.53
CA LEU A 57 -2.58 -8.98 29.83
C LEU A 57 -2.25 -7.51 29.52
N ASN A 58 -1.69 -6.76 30.46
CA ASN A 58 -1.26 -5.38 30.20
C ASN A 58 -0.19 -5.30 29.10
N GLY A 59 0.75 -6.25 29.08
CA GLY A 59 1.75 -6.35 28.00
C GLY A 59 1.12 -6.66 26.63
N LEU A 60 0.09 -7.51 26.59
CA LEU A 60 -0.67 -7.79 25.37
C LEU A 60 -1.44 -6.55 24.90
N VAL A 61 -2.11 -5.85 25.81
CA VAL A 61 -2.81 -4.58 25.54
C VAL A 61 -1.83 -3.57 24.93
N ASP A 62 -0.65 -3.39 25.51
CA ASP A 62 0.40 -2.50 24.98
C ASP A 62 0.92 -2.89 23.60
N HIS A 63 0.92 -4.19 23.27
CA HIS A 63 1.31 -4.65 21.94
C HIS A 63 0.19 -4.38 20.91
N LEU A 64 -1.05 -4.65 21.28
CA LEU A 64 -2.23 -4.43 20.43
C LEU A 64 -2.42 -2.94 20.11
N ASP A 65 -2.26 -2.06 21.10
CA ASP A 65 -2.39 -0.62 20.93
C ASP A 65 -1.37 -0.08 19.91
N ARG A 66 -0.09 -0.44 20.09
CA ARG A 66 0.99 -0.08 19.17
C ARG A 66 0.75 -0.61 17.76
N PHE A 67 0.38 -1.88 17.64
CA PHE A 67 0.12 -2.50 16.34
C PHE A 67 -1.07 -1.83 15.63
N ALA A 68 -2.16 -1.57 16.34
CA ALA A 68 -3.34 -0.90 15.77
C ALA A 68 -3.03 0.54 15.34
N GLY A 69 -2.24 1.27 16.12
CA GLY A 69 -1.76 2.61 15.77
C GLY A 69 -0.92 2.59 14.48
N GLU A 70 0.04 1.68 14.39
CA GLU A 70 0.90 1.54 13.21
C GLU A 70 0.13 1.09 11.96
N ALA A 71 -0.78 0.13 12.09
CA ALA A 71 -1.64 -0.29 10.99
C ALA A 71 -2.52 0.88 10.48
N THR A 72 -3.07 1.69 11.39
CA THR A 72 -3.84 2.89 11.04
C THR A 72 -2.97 3.92 10.32
N ARG A 73 -1.75 4.16 10.81
CA ARG A 73 -0.80 5.08 10.19
C ARG A 73 -0.44 4.64 8.77
N ILE A 74 -0.09 3.37 8.57
CA ILE A 74 0.27 2.83 7.25
C ILE A 74 -0.89 2.91 6.27
N SER A 75 -2.09 2.58 6.72
CA SER A 75 -3.30 2.71 5.90
C SER A 75 -3.53 4.18 5.48
N HIS A 76 -3.30 5.12 6.38
CA HIS A 76 -3.43 6.55 6.07
C HIS A 76 -2.34 7.04 5.10
N ASP A 77 -1.07 6.74 5.37
CA ASP A 77 0.08 7.19 4.58
C ASP A 77 -0.01 6.64 3.15
N ILE A 78 -0.15 5.33 2.99
CA ILE A 78 -0.16 4.68 1.67
C ILE A 78 -1.52 4.81 0.99
N GLY A 79 -2.59 4.52 1.72
CA GLY A 79 -3.93 4.40 1.15
C GLY A 79 -4.64 5.73 0.93
N ALA A 80 -4.45 6.72 1.81
CA ALA A 80 -5.15 8.01 1.72
C ALA A 80 -4.26 9.13 1.18
N GLN A 81 -3.02 9.23 1.64
CA GLN A 81 -2.13 10.32 1.24
C GLN A 81 -1.27 10.00 0.00
N GLY A 82 -1.16 8.72 -0.39
CA GLY A 82 -0.25 8.29 -1.45
C GLY A 82 1.23 8.48 -1.10
N LEU A 83 1.55 8.54 0.19
CA LEU A 83 2.92 8.56 0.71
C LEU A 83 3.51 7.15 0.66
N PHE A 84 3.95 6.77 -0.53
CA PHE A 84 4.56 5.46 -0.77
C PHE A 84 5.95 5.35 -0.13
N GLY A 85 6.23 4.19 0.47
CA GLY A 85 7.47 3.87 1.17
C GLY A 85 7.35 3.75 2.69
N ALA A 86 6.20 4.10 3.27
CA ALA A 86 5.92 3.88 4.68
C ALA A 86 5.97 2.37 5.02
N GLN A 87 6.56 2.04 6.17
CA GLN A 87 6.64 0.68 6.68
C GLN A 87 6.22 0.63 8.14
N MET A 88 5.65 -0.49 8.53
CA MET A 88 5.25 -0.83 9.87
C MET A 88 6.49 -1.09 10.73
N GLU A 89 6.61 -0.34 11.82
CA GLU A 89 7.71 -0.42 12.76
C GLU A 89 7.16 -0.63 14.17
N VAL A 90 7.12 -1.89 14.62
CA VAL A 90 6.66 -2.25 15.97
C VAL A 90 7.81 -2.91 16.72
N GLU A 91 8.16 -2.35 17.87
CA GLU A 91 9.25 -2.88 18.71
C GLU A 91 8.85 -4.15 19.47
N GLY A 92 9.77 -5.11 19.54
CA GLY A 92 9.62 -6.32 20.36
C GLY A 92 8.73 -7.39 19.75
N GLU A 93 8.55 -7.39 18.43
CA GLU A 93 7.77 -8.40 17.73
C GLU A 93 8.46 -9.77 17.70
N ALA A 94 7.67 -10.80 17.94
CA ALA A 94 8.07 -12.20 17.82
C ALA A 94 6.89 -13.06 17.34
N GLY A 95 7.19 -14.21 16.76
CA GLY A 95 6.18 -15.16 16.26
C GLY A 95 5.22 -14.49 15.27
N ALA A 96 3.92 -14.77 15.43
CA ALA A 96 2.88 -14.31 14.52
C ALA A 96 2.84 -12.78 14.32
N TRP A 97 3.21 -11.99 15.34
CA TRP A 97 3.25 -10.53 15.21
C TRP A 97 4.27 -10.07 14.18
N LYS A 98 5.47 -10.64 14.22
CA LYS A 98 6.54 -10.35 13.27
C LYS A 98 6.14 -10.76 11.85
N ASP A 99 5.48 -11.90 11.71
CA ASP A 99 5.04 -12.40 10.40
C ASP A 99 3.95 -11.49 9.81
N LEU A 100 3.03 -10.98 10.64
CA LEU A 100 2.00 -10.02 10.22
C LEU A 100 2.61 -8.69 9.76
N SER A 101 3.50 -8.10 10.55
CA SER A 101 4.18 -6.85 10.18
C SER A 101 5.07 -7.02 8.95
N ALA A 102 5.75 -8.15 8.80
CA ALA A 102 6.49 -8.49 7.59
C ALA A 102 5.58 -8.60 6.36
N GLY A 103 4.39 -9.19 6.52
CA GLY A 103 3.37 -9.30 5.46
C GLY A 103 2.83 -7.93 5.03
N ILE A 104 2.47 -7.06 5.98
CA ILE A 104 2.04 -5.68 5.70
C ILE A 104 3.15 -4.92 4.98
N ASN A 105 4.40 -5.04 5.45
CA ASN A 105 5.55 -4.39 4.84
C ASN A 105 5.83 -4.90 3.42
N LEU A 106 5.62 -6.18 3.14
CA LEU A 106 5.73 -6.72 1.80
C LEU A 106 4.67 -6.11 0.86
N MET A 107 3.42 -6.02 1.32
CA MET A 107 2.34 -5.40 0.54
C MET A 107 2.63 -3.92 0.27
N ALA A 108 3.02 -3.16 1.30
CA ALA A 108 3.37 -1.75 1.20
C ALA A 108 4.52 -1.49 0.21
N ARG A 109 5.58 -2.31 0.24
CA ARG A 109 6.71 -2.22 -0.69
C ARG A 109 6.27 -2.54 -2.12
N ASN A 110 5.55 -3.64 -2.33
CA ASN A 110 5.09 -4.01 -3.68
C ASN A 110 4.23 -2.91 -4.30
N LEU A 111 3.26 -2.36 -3.56
CA LEU A 111 2.43 -1.25 -4.04
C LEU A 111 3.26 0.00 -4.34
N THR A 112 4.21 0.34 -3.46
CA THR A 112 5.11 1.48 -3.63
C THR A 112 5.93 1.36 -4.92
N ASP A 113 6.57 0.22 -5.12
CA ASP A 113 7.45 -0.02 -6.27
C ASP A 113 6.64 -0.03 -7.57
N GLN A 114 5.47 -0.68 -7.55
CA GLN A 114 4.56 -0.73 -8.71
C GLN A 114 4.08 0.66 -9.10
N VAL A 115 3.56 1.45 -8.16
CA VAL A 115 3.06 2.80 -8.48
C VAL A 115 4.19 3.73 -8.93
N ARG A 116 5.38 3.64 -8.33
CA ARG A 116 6.52 4.49 -8.73
C ARG A 116 7.03 4.17 -10.14
N ASP A 117 7.09 2.90 -10.53
CA ASP A 117 7.49 2.52 -11.89
C ASP A 117 6.48 3.07 -12.94
N LEU A 118 5.18 2.90 -12.67
CA LEU A 118 4.12 3.47 -13.52
C LEU A 118 4.24 4.99 -13.63
N ALA A 119 4.42 5.69 -12.52
CA ALA A 119 4.54 7.14 -12.49
C ALA A 119 5.77 7.63 -13.28
N LEU A 120 6.89 6.91 -13.20
CA LEU A 120 8.11 7.22 -13.93
C LEU A 120 7.91 7.09 -15.45
N VAL A 121 7.26 6.01 -15.89
CA VAL A 121 6.99 5.78 -17.32
C VAL A 121 6.00 6.81 -17.86
N ILE A 122 4.91 7.10 -17.14
CA ILE A 122 3.94 8.14 -17.54
C ILE A 122 4.61 9.52 -17.62
N THR A 123 5.46 9.85 -16.65
CA THR A 123 6.22 11.11 -16.67
C THR A 123 7.16 11.17 -17.88
N SER A 124 7.80 10.05 -18.22
CA SER A 124 8.69 9.96 -19.40
C SER A 124 7.92 10.18 -20.69
N ILE A 125 6.74 9.56 -20.83
CA ILE A 125 5.82 9.77 -21.96
C ILE A 125 5.44 11.25 -22.07
N ALA A 126 5.08 11.89 -20.95
CA ALA A 126 4.74 13.32 -20.93
C ALA A 126 5.92 14.23 -21.32
N MET A 127 7.15 13.80 -21.08
CA MET A 127 8.38 14.49 -21.50
C MET A 127 8.81 14.14 -22.94
N GLY A 128 8.07 13.28 -23.63
CA GLY A 128 8.35 12.85 -25.01
C GLY A 128 9.34 11.68 -25.12
N ASP A 129 9.76 11.07 -24.00
CA ASP A 129 10.54 9.83 -23.99
C ASP A 129 9.58 8.63 -24.00
N LEU A 130 9.27 8.14 -25.21
CA LEU A 130 8.34 7.03 -25.44
C LEU A 130 9.05 5.66 -25.43
N SER A 131 10.38 5.66 -25.25
CA SER A 131 11.19 4.44 -25.23
C SER A 131 11.07 3.66 -23.91
N ARG A 132 10.63 4.35 -22.83
CA ARG A 132 10.47 3.73 -21.52
C ARG A 132 9.25 2.85 -21.45
N LYS A 133 9.39 1.74 -20.73
CA LYS A 133 8.33 0.77 -20.48
C LYS A 133 8.24 0.45 -18.99
N VAL A 134 7.03 0.12 -18.56
CA VAL A 134 6.78 -0.47 -17.25
C VAL A 134 7.42 -1.85 -17.23
N THR A 135 8.24 -2.11 -16.22
CA THR A 135 9.04 -3.34 -16.09
C THR A 135 8.96 -3.99 -14.72
N VAL A 136 8.37 -3.31 -13.74
CA VAL A 136 8.14 -3.86 -12.40
C VAL A 136 7.37 -5.18 -12.48
N ASP A 137 7.84 -6.19 -11.73
CA ASP A 137 7.14 -7.47 -11.63
C ASP A 137 5.81 -7.24 -10.88
N ALA A 138 4.72 -7.36 -11.63
CA ALA A 138 3.38 -7.14 -11.16
C ALA A 138 2.49 -8.31 -11.59
N ARG A 139 1.42 -8.53 -10.84
CA ARG A 139 0.40 -9.55 -11.12
C ARG A 139 -0.99 -8.94 -10.99
N GLY A 140 -1.97 -9.59 -11.60
CA GLY A 140 -3.36 -9.13 -11.57
C GLY A 140 -3.52 -7.73 -12.18
N GLU A 141 -4.27 -6.87 -11.50
CA GLU A 141 -4.67 -5.55 -12.00
C GLU A 141 -3.47 -4.63 -12.31
N PHE A 142 -2.40 -4.69 -11.52
CA PHE A 142 -1.19 -3.89 -11.79
C PHE A 142 -0.45 -4.34 -13.06
N ALA A 143 -0.47 -5.64 -13.38
CA ALA A 143 0.14 -6.15 -14.60
C ALA A 143 -0.66 -5.70 -15.83
N GLU A 144 -1.99 -5.74 -15.76
CA GLU A 144 -2.88 -5.26 -16.81
C GLU A 144 -2.75 -3.75 -17.02
N LEU A 145 -2.65 -2.97 -15.94
CA LEU A 145 -2.41 -1.54 -16.00
C LEU A 145 -1.05 -1.22 -16.65
N GLY A 146 0.02 -1.90 -16.24
CA GLY A 146 1.34 -1.75 -16.83
C GLY A 146 1.36 -2.10 -18.32
N ALA A 147 0.70 -3.18 -18.72
CA ALA A 147 0.55 -3.56 -20.13
C ALA A 147 -0.21 -2.50 -20.93
N THR A 148 -1.29 -1.96 -20.38
CA THR A 148 -2.09 -0.89 -21.01
C THR A 148 -1.26 0.38 -21.24
N ILE A 149 -0.47 0.77 -20.24
CA ILE A 149 0.45 1.92 -20.34
C ILE A 149 1.53 1.67 -21.40
N ASN A 150 2.08 0.46 -21.46
CA ASN A 150 3.08 0.09 -22.46
C ASN A 150 2.53 0.15 -23.89
N VAL A 151 1.30 -0.33 -24.11
CA VAL A 151 0.59 -0.24 -25.40
C VAL A 151 0.33 1.21 -25.78
N MET A 152 -0.11 2.04 -24.83
CA MET A 152 -0.30 3.48 -25.07
C MET A 152 1.01 4.14 -25.50
N ALA A 153 2.13 3.83 -24.83
CA ALA A 153 3.44 4.35 -25.20
C ALA A 153 3.88 3.88 -26.60
N ASP A 154 3.64 2.62 -26.98
CA ASP A 154 3.94 2.10 -28.32
C ASP A 154 3.11 2.80 -29.41
N GLN A 155 1.84 3.05 -29.16
CA GLN A 155 0.96 3.76 -30.10
C GLN A 155 1.42 5.21 -30.30
N LEU A 156 1.79 5.90 -29.22
CA LEU A 156 2.34 7.25 -29.29
C LEU A 156 3.66 7.28 -30.07
N ASP A 157 4.55 6.32 -29.85
CA ASP A 157 5.85 6.24 -30.54
C ASP A 157 5.67 5.98 -32.04
N SER A 158 4.78 5.05 -32.38
CA SER A 158 4.41 4.79 -33.77
C SER A 158 3.77 6.02 -34.42
N PHE A 159 2.91 6.76 -33.71
CA PHE A 159 2.30 7.96 -34.26
C PHE A 159 3.34 9.07 -34.49
N ALA A 160 4.17 9.36 -33.48
CA ALA A 160 5.20 10.39 -33.56
C ALA A 160 6.20 10.14 -34.69
N SER A 161 6.63 8.89 -34.88
CA SER A 161 7.53 8.51 -35.97
C SER A 161 6.88 8.66 -37.35
N GLN A 162 5.61 8.25 -37.50
CA GLN A 162 4.84 8.41 -38.74
C GLN A 162 4.65 9.89 -39.12
N VAL A 163 4.28 10.74 -38.16
CA VAL A 163 4.13 12.19 -38.38
C VAL A 163 5.46 12.85 -38.75
N THR A 164 6.54 12.47 -38.07
CA THR A 164 7.88 13.00 -38.36
C THR A 164 8.32 12.62 -39.77
N ARG A 165 8.08 11.37 -40.20
CA ARG A 165 8.36 10.93 -41.57
C ARG A 165 7.55 11.74 -42.59
N LEU A 166 6.23 11.83 -42.39
CA LEU A 166 5.34 12.54 -43.31
C LEU A 166 5.73 14.02 -43.45
N THR A 167 6.08 14.67 -42.35
CA THR A 167 6.50 16.08 -42.34
C THR A 167 7.82 16.27 -43.09
N ARG A 168 8.76 15.32 -42.96
CA ARG A 168 10.01 15.34 -43.72
C ARG A 168 9.77 15.15 -45.22
N GLU A 169 8.95 14.16 -45.60
CA GLU A 169 8.61 13.87 -47.00
C GLU A 169 7.93 15.07 -47.67
N LEU A 170 6.91 15.64 -47.04
CA LEU A 170 6.16 16.78 -47.58
C LEU A 170 6.96 18.09 -47.56
N GLY A 171 7.64 18.38 -46.44
CA GLY A 171 8.26 19.68 -46.23
C GLY A 171 9.66 19.82 -46.80
N THR A 172 10.51 18.80 -46.62
CA THR A 172 11.93 18.88 -47.00
C THR A 172 12.26 18.15 -48.29
N GLU A 173 11.62 17.00 -48.54
CA GLU A 173 11.88 16.20 -49.74
C GLU A 173 10.96 16.57 -50.91
N GLY A 174 9.90 17.36 -50.67
CA GLY A 174 8.91 17.76 -51.68
C GLY A 174 8.13 16.59 -52.27
N ARG A 175 8.07 15.45 -51.56
CA ARG A 175 7.35 14.24 -52.00
C ARG A 175 5.91 14.33 -51.51
N LEU A 176 5.01 14.62 -52.45
CA LEU A 176 3.58 14.80 -52.19
C LEU A 176 2.84 13.46 -52.15
N GLY A 177 1.71 13.41 -51.43
CA GLY A 177 0.84 12.24 -51.36
C GLY A 177 1.27 11.12 -50.41
N GLY A 178 2.24 11.38 -49.51
CA GLY A 178 2.65 10.43 -48.48
C GLY A 178 1.49 10.07 -47.53
N GLN A 179 1.35 8.79 -47.16
CA GLN A 179 0.34 8.34 -46.22
C GLN A 179 0.97 7.82 -44.94
N ILE A 180 0.25 7.96 -43.83
CA ILE A 180 0.58 7.38 -42.55
C ILE A 180 -0.44 6.30 -42.19
N GLU A 181 0.07 5.27 -41.53
CA GLU A 181 -0.72 4.20 -40.94
C GLU A 181 -0.16 3.92 -39.55
N VAL A 182 -1.00 4.04 -38.54
CA VAL A 182 -0.61 3.82 -37.14
C VAL A 182 -1.31 2.56 -36.67
N LYS A 183 -0.51 1.52 -36.39
CA LYS A 183 -1.03 0.20 -36.04
C LYS A 183 -1.81 0.27 -34.74
N GLY A 184 -3.06 -0.19 -34.76
CA GLY A 184 -3.96 -0.17 -33.60
C GLY A 184 -4.54 1.21 -33.28
N ALA A 185 -4.39 2.20 -34.17
CA ALA A 185 -5.08 3.47 -34.04
C ALA A 185 -6.60 3.26 -34.00
N SER A 186 -7.24 3.87 -33.02
CA SER A 186 -8.68 3.88 -32.82
C SER A 186 -9.09 5.19 -32.13
N GLY A 187 -10.37 5.56 -32.24
CA GLY A 187 -10.87 6.82 -31.68
C GLY A 187 -10.12 8.03 -32.23
N VAL A 188 -9.68 8.93 -31.33
CA VAL A 188 -8.97 10.18 -31.69
C VAL A 188 -7.71 9.91 -32.54
N TRP A 189 -7.00 8.81 -32.29
CA TRP A 189 -5.80 8.46 -33.06
C TRP A 189 -6.09 8.10 -34.51
N GLN A 190 -7.19 7.40 -34.74
CA GLN A 190 -7.62 7.06 -36.09
C GLN A 190 -8.06 8.33 -36.84
N GLU A 191 -8.84 9.19 -36.18
CA GLU A 191 -9.27 10.47 -36.76
C GLU A 191 -8.07 11.34 -37.15
N MET A 192 -7.05 11.45 -36.28
CA MET A 192 -5.82 12.20 -36.61
C MET A 192 -5.05 11.59 -37.79
N THR A 193 -5.02 10.26 -37.89
CA THR A 193 -4.38 9.55 -39.00
C THR A 193 -5.09 9.85 -40.33
N GLU A 194 -6.43 9.75 -40.33
CA GLU A 194 -7.27 10.04 -41.50
C GLU A 194 -7.18 11.51 -41.93
N ASN A 195 -7.16 12.44 -40.97
CA ASN A 195 -7.00 13.87 -41.24
C ASN A 195 -5.66 14.19 -41.89
N LEU A 196 -4.55 13.64 -41.36
CA LEU A 196 -3.22 13.84 -41.94
C LEU A 196 -3.10 13.24 -43.35
N ASN A 197 -3.70 12.07 -43.59
CA ASN A 197 -3.77 11.48 -44.92
C ASN A 197 -4.56 12.35 -45.90
N THR A 198 -5.68 12.92 -45.45
CA THR A 198 -6.50 13.85 -46.26
C THR A 198 -5.71 15.12 -46.61
N MET A 199 -4.99 15.69 -45.64
CA MET A 199 -4.13 16.85 -45.89
C MET A 199 -3.03 16.55 -46.91
N SER A 200 -2.37 15.40 -46.79
CA SER A 200 -1.32 14.97 -47.71
C SER A 200 -1.84 14.72 -49.13
N ALA A 201 -3.06 14.18 -49.26
CA ALA A 201 -3.72 14.01 -50.56
C ALA A 201 -4.04 15.36 -51.21
N ASN A 202 -4.48 16.35 -50.43
CA ASN A 202 -4.86 17.68 -50.94
C ASN A 202 -3.70 18.56 -51.42
N VAL A 203 -2.46 18.21 -51.07
CA VAL A 203 -1.25 18.90 -51.56
C VAL A 203 -0.65 18.23 -52.80
N THR A 204 -1.30 17.20 -53.35
CA THR A 204 -0.91 16.49 -54.59
C THR A 204 -1.56 17.13 -55.81
#